data_AF-A0A2E4PFF7-F1
#
_entry.id   AF-A0A2E4PFF7-F1
#
_cell.length_a   1.000
_cell.length_b   1.000
_cell.length_c   1.000
_cell.angle_alpha   90.00
_cell.angle_beta   90.00
_cell.angle_gamma   90.00
#
_symmetry.space_group_name_H-M   'P 1'
#
loop_
_entity.id
_entity.type
_entity.pdbx_description
1 polymer ?
#
loop_
_entity_poly.entity_id
_entity_poly.type
_entity_poly.pdbx_seq_one_letter_code
_entity_poly.pdbx_strand_id
1 'polypeptide(L)'
;MNRSNSYQLQIEREGVNQVHVFKKNHEDSYENYWNFSLFGDDEPIILSEFYNENQFVVINWNGWIRLFDAKKKILLLDYDLKGNIDAKAVFSVNQKQVYICIHDHNHKAFLVTLDLITTKIAIQELGNCYASHLGIRKDGCLLFYKQDWDYENKQKKYTHGFTVFNPKTSEQQYFSLPEAPCSSFDSVKPFIDTRTNVAIMPYYGAVQVKNKEKKQLLFEYHIMLIRLNTFEVELLPVRDFEKYQLSCFESSCEEMAELFLNKEVEEEEYQNAVCEFCEDLNTVYFVEDGFWLCWRNGVLRKVYNDKSLSALLITHSLASNSGKGMFQFPFFHSQLYRIEDNNLYLFDETNYYSTVIPDTISLKNEVCFPISLEITTLDTIHKTSYTNEKKKEIDSLNKIILLVENIALENALLDALHQMYLKITSLETLGLGTKLEFQIEDTQGTIVSEPSFFEKVANLETATTIIQNLIEKFCDYPKAKYLYRNEQETALCYAVLVLSKKGKEFLPTVLRYLATIDLDHDVFTIEHVIPYLDATYERAFVMENLKIISEDCLEWFEFYWQEMDADKI
;
A
#
# COMPACT_ATOMS: atom_id res chain seq x y z
N MET A 1 0.12 -10.85 -24.36
CA MET A 1 0.12 -9.37 -24.25
C MET A 1 1.57 -8.96 -24.08
N ASN A 2 2.14 -8.17 -25.00
CA ASN A 2 3.54 -7.74 -24.88
C ASN A 2 3.61 -6.53 -23.95
N ARG A 3 3.96 -6.78 -22.68
CA ARG A 3 4.57 -5.74 -21.83
C ARG A 3 5.76 -5.13 -22.60
N SER A 4 6.16 -3.89 -22.28
CA SER A 4 7.44 -3.39 -22.79
C SER A 4 8.53 -4.39 -22.38
N ASN A 5 9.10 -5.09 -23.36
CA ASN A 5 10.22 -5.98 -23.08
C ASN A 5 11.48 -5.16 -22.80
N SER A 6 11.51 -3.87 -23.14
CA SER A 6 12.71 -3.04 -23.06
C SER A 6 12.94 -2.43 -21.67
N TYR A 7 11.88 -2.16 -20.92
CA TYR A 7 11.97 -1.53 -19.60
C TYR A 7 10.99 -2.14 -18.59
N GLN A 8 11.35 -2.00 -17.31
CA GLN A 8 10.49 -2.29 -16.17
C GLN A 8 10.44 -1.08 -15.23
N LEU A 9 9.38 -1.02 -14.44
CA LEU A 9 9.11 0.04 -13.50
C LEU A 9 8.91 -0.57 -12.11
N GLN A 10 9.59 -0.02 -11.11
CA GLN A 10 9.29 -0.22 -9.70
C GLN A 10 9.08 1.15 -9.06
N ILE A 11 8.12 1.22 -8.14
CA ILE A 11 7.88 2.41 -7.35
C ILE A 11 7.95 2.04 -5.89
N GLU A 12 8.74 2.78 -5.14
CA GLU A 12 8.90 2.63 -3.70
C GLU A 12 8.44 3.92 -3.02
N ARG A 13 7.79 3.80 -1.87
CA ARG A 13 7.32 4.96 -1.10
C ARG A 13 8.20 5.12 0.13
N GLU A 14 9.10 6.09 0.08
CA GLU A 14 9.94 6.47 1.21
C GLU A 14 9.75 7.96 1.52
N GLY A 15 8.70 8.32 2.25
CA GLY A 15 8.32 9.72 2.41
C GLY A 15 7.65 10.31 1.17
N VAL A 16 8.27 10.18 0.00
CA VAL A 16 7.68 10.43 -1.34
C VAL A 16 7.80 9.19 -2.20
N ASN A 17 7.00 9.12 -3.26
CA ASN A 17 7.12 8.09 -4.27
C ASN A 17 8.44 8.26 -5.05
N GLN A 18 9.27 7.23 -5.08
CA GLN A 18 10.46 7.11 -5.90
C GLN A 18 10.18 6.23 -7.10
N VAL A 19 10.63 6.67 -8.27
CA VAL A 19 10.48 5.91 -9.51
C VAL A 19 11.83 5.30 -9.88
N HIS A 20 11.86 3.98 -9.99
CA HIS A 20 13.01 3.21 -10.46
C HIS A 20 12.69 2.57 -11.80
N VAL A 21 13.36 3.03 -12.85
CA VAL A 21 13.24 2.48 -14.20
C VAL A 21 14.43 1.59 -14.48
N PHE A 22 14.15 0.35 -14.87
CA PHE A 22 15.16 -0.62 -15.27
C PHE A 22 15.09 -0.88 -16.75
N LYS A 23 16.26 -1.12 -17.37
CA LYS A 23 16.37 -1.41 -18.79
C LYS A 23 16.84 -2.84 -18.98
N LYS A 24 16.20 -3.56 -19.90
CA LYS A 24 16.55 -4.93 -20.26
C LYS A 24 17.97 -5.00 -20.82
N ASN A 25 18.74 -5.96 -20.34
CA ASN A 25 20.06 -6.32 -20.87
C ASN A 25 19.97 -7.57 -21.77
N HIS A 26 21.11 -8.19 -22.11
CA HIS A 26 21.17 -9.30 -23.06
C HIS A 26 20.68 -10.67 -22.53
N GLU A 27 20.39 -10.81 -21.22
CA GLU A 27 20.13 -12.11 -20.57
C GLU A 27 18.81 -12.13 -19.78
N ASP A 28 17.74 -11.50 -20.30
CA ASP A 28 16.44 -11.41 -19.62
C ASP A 28 16.47 -10.81 -18.20
N SER A 29 17.57 -10.14 -17.85
CA SER A 29 17.69 -9.36 -16.62
C SER A 29 17.63 -7.86 -16.94
N TYR A 30 17.42 -7.09 -15.87
CA TYR A 30 17.15 -5.67 -15.95
C TYR A 30 18.14 -4.91 -15.06
N GLU A 31 18.79 -3.92 -15.64
CA GLU A 31 19.74 -3.06 -14.91
C GLU A 31 19.11 -1.71 -14.64
N ASN A 32 19.28 -1.20 -13.42
CA ASN A 32 18.76 0.10 -13.03
C ASN A 32 19.30 1.21 -13.94
N TYR A 33 18.39 1.96 -14.55
CA TYR A 33 18.71 2.87 -15.64
C TYR A 33 18.42 4.34 -15.31
N TRP A 34 17.33 4.61 -14.60
CA TRP A 34 16.91 5.97 -14.24
C TRP A 34 16.13 5.96 -12.94
N ASN A 35 16.54 6.79 -11.99
CA ASN A 35 15.82 7.02 -10.74
C ASN A 35 15.49 8.49 -10.59
N PHE A 36 14.35 8.78 -9.96
CA PHE A 36 13.96 10.12 -9.58
C PHE A 36 12.81 10.09 -8.56
N SER A 37 12.73 11.14 -7.76
CA SER A 37 11.61 11.34 -6.83
C SER A 37 10.47 12.06 -7.50
N LEU A 38 9.26 11.68 -7.13
CA LEU A 38 8.03 12.39 -7.43
C LEU A 38 7.80 13.44 -6.33
N PHE A 39 8.53 14.55 -6.40
CA PHE A 39 8.48 15.60 -5.36
C PHE A 39 7.06 16.10 -5.11
N GLY A 40 6.68 16.15 -3.83
CA GLY A 40 5.35 16.55 -3.36
C GLY A 40 4.28 15.46 -3.45
N ASP A 41 4.63 14.27 -3.91
CA ASP A 41 3.72 13.14 -4.06
C ASP A 41 4.10 12.01 -3.10
N ASP A 42 3.41 12.00 -1.98
CA ASP A 42 3.43 10.96 -0.97
C ASP A 42 2.16 10.10 -1.01
N GLU A 43 1.32 10.23 -2.03
CA GLU A 43 0.05 9.51 -2.11
C GLU A 43 0.24 8.11 -2.72
N PRO A 44 -0.55 7.11 -2.31
CA PRO A 44 -0.48 5.80 -2.93
C PRO A 44 -0.71 5.83 -4.45
N ILE A 45 0.08 5.04 -5.17
CA ILE A 45 0.00 4.93 -6.62
C ILE A 45 -1.10 3.94 -7.03
N ILE A 46 -2.02 4.38 -7.89
CA ILE A 46 -3.12 3.57 -8.41
C ILE A 46 -2.86 2.97 -9.79
N LEU A 47 -1.88 3.51 -10.52
CA LEU A 47 -1.44 2.99 -11.81
C LEU A 47 0.00 3.40 -12.08
N SER A 48 0.84 2.42 -12.40
CA SER A 48 2.24 2.61 -12.77
C SER A 48 2.67 1.59 -13.81
N GLU A 49 2.51 1.93 -15.10
CA GLU A 49 2.75 0.97 -16.18
C GLU A 49 3.28 1.62 -17.46
N PHE A 50 4.12 0.87 -18.18
CA PHE A 50 4.51 1.18 -19.56
C PHE A 50 3.34 0.92 -20.51
N TYR A 51 2.96 1.93 -21.29
CA TYR A 51 1.91 1.81 -22.30
C TYR A 51 2.46 1.68 -23.74
N ASN A 52 3.78 1.79 -23.90
CA ASN A 52 4.51 1.40 -25.10
C ASN A 52 5.97 1.04 -24.76
N GLU A 53 6.84 0.90 -25.76
CA GLU A 53 8.22 0.44 -25.56
C GLU A 53 9.07 1.30 -24.62
N ASN A 54 8.80 2.60 -24.48
CA ASN A 54 9.64 3.51 -23.70
C ASN A 54 8.88 4.54 -22.87
N GLN A 55 7.56 4.60 -22.96
CA GLN A 55 6.76 5.56 -22.22
C GLN A 55 5.87 4.87 -21.20
N PHE A 56 5.76 5.51 -20.03
CA PHE A 56 4.99 5.02 -18.91
C PHE A 56 4.18 6.14 -18.25
N VAL A 57 3.14 5.73 -17.55
CA VAL A 57 2.26 6.60 -16.80
C VAL A 57 2.39 6.28 -15.31
N VAL A 58 2.35 7.30 -14.47
CA VAL A 58 2.20 7.19 -13.02
C VAL A 58 1.02 8.04 -12.58
N ILE A 59 0.08 7.46 -11.84
CA ILE A 59 -1.11 8.13 -11.31
C ILE A 59 -1.26 7.78 -9.83
N ASN A 60 -1.42 8.77 -8.97
CA ASN A 60 -1.65 8.60 -7.53
C ASN A 60 -3.14 8.72 -7.16
N TRP A 61 -3.48 8.50 -5.88
CA TRP A 61 -4.85 8.59 -5.36
C TRP A 61 -5.49 9.99 -5.42
N ASN A 62 -4.71 11.05 -5.57
CA ASN A 62 -5.26 12.42 -5.75
C ASN A 62 -5.50 12.77 -7.24
N GLY A 63 -5.26 11.82 -8.15
CA GLY A 63 -5.42 12.04 -9.58
C GLY A 63 -4.31 12.86 -10.21
N TRP A 64 -3.11 12.81 -9.62
CA TRP A 64 -1.93 13.42 -10.20
C TRP A 64 -1.33 12.50 -11.28
N ILE A 65 -1.58 12.87 -12.53
CA ILE A 65 -1.18 12.16 -13.74
C ILE A 65 0.17 12.67 -14.21
N ARG A 66 1.16 11.76 -14.32
CA ARG A 66 2.44 12.05 -14.98
C ARG A 66 2.76 11.03 -16.07
N LEU A 67 3.19 11.53 -17.22
CA LEU A 67 3.67 10.72 -18.34
C LEU A 67 5.16 10.95 -18.54
N PHE A 68 5.91 9.87 -18.76
CA PHE A 68 7.36 9.93 -18.89
C PHE A 68 7.83 9.20 -20.15
N ASP A 69 8.95 9.65 -20.71
CA ASP A 69 9.72 8.89 -21.71
C ASP A 69 11.02 8.40 -21.06
N ALA A 70 11.07 7.10 -20.75
CA ALA A 70 12.22 6.47 -20.11
C ALA A 70 13.48 6.59 -20.96
N LYS A 71 13.38 6.46 -22.29
CA LYS A 71 14.54 6.51 -23.19
C LYS A 71 15.17 7.91 -23.17
N LYS A 72 14.35 8.95 -23.21
CA LYS A 72 14.80 10.35 -23.17
C LYS A 72 15.03 10.88 -21.76
N LYS A 73 14.53 10.18 -20.73
CA LYS A 73 14.54 10.61 -19.32
C LYS A 73 13.87 11.96 -19.12
N ILE A 74 12.70 12.14 -19.71
CA ILE A 74 11.93 13.40 -19.63
C ILE A 74 10.49 13.15 -19.19
N LEU A 75 9.95 14.13 -18.48
CA LEU A 75 8.52 14.29 -18.21
C LEU A 75 7.84 14.84 -19.47
N LEU A 76 6.78 14.17 -19.91
CA LEU A 76 5.97 14.53 -21.08
C LEU A 76 4.71 15.30 -20.71
N LEU A 77 4.09 14.92 -19.58
CA LEU A 77 2.90 15.53 -19.04
C LEU A 77 2.99 15.49 -17.53
N ASP A 78 2.61 16.60 -16.91
CA ASP A 78 2.44 16.73 -15.47
C ASP A 78 1.11 17.44 -15.21
N TYR A 79 0.12 16.71 -14.68
CA TYR A 79 -1.22 17.24 -14.54
C TYR A 79 -1.90 16.71 -13.28
N ASP A 80 -2.19 17.62 -12.35
CA ASP A 80 -2.91 17.36 -11.13
C ASP A 80 -4.41 17.63 -11.31
N LEU A 81 -5.23 16.58 -11.20
CA LEU A 81 -6.69 16.68 -11.27
C LEU A 81 -7.29 17.34 -10.02
N LYS A 82 -6.57 17.37 -8.88
CA LYS A 82 -7.09 17.79 -7.57
C LYS A 82 -8.40 17.09 -7.19
N GLY A 83 -8.52 15.83 -7.57
CA GLY A 83 -9.70 15.01 -7.33
C GLY A 83 -9.43 14.00 -6.21
N ASN A 84 -10.50 13.42 -5.68
CA ASN A 84 -10.38 12.23 -4.83
C ASN A 84 -10.68 11.00 -5.68
N ILE A 85 -9.77 10.03 -5.68
CA ILE A 85 -9.93 8.79 -6.44
C ILE A 85 -10.27 7.65 -5.50
N ASP A 86 -11.47 7.10 -5.67
CA ASP A 86 -11.95 5.95 -4.89
C ASP A 86 -11.78 4.61 -5.64
N ALA A 87 -11.20 4.61 -6.85
CA ALA A 87 -10.97 3.42 -7.68
C ALA A 87 -9.61 3.40 -8.39
N LYS A 88 -9.18 2.21 -8.82
CA LYS A 88 -8.03 2.09 -9.72
C LYS A 88 -8.27 2.80 -11.06
N ALA A 89 -7.18 3.22 -11.72
CA ALA A 89 -7.23 3.62 -13.13
C ALA A 89 -7.07 2.40 -14.05
N VAL A 90 -7.63 2.46 -15.26
CA VAL A 90 -7.55 1.36 -16.24
C VAL A 90 -7.19 1.85 -17.63
N PHE A 91 -6.36 1.09 -18.35
CA PHE A 91 -6.12 1.35 -19.77
C PHE A 91 -7.33 1.00 -20.63
N SER A 92 -7.51 1.71 -21.73
CA SER A 92 -8.33 1.22 -22.83
C SER A 92 -7.79 -0.10 -23.37
N VAL A 93 -8.63 -0.91 -24.01
CA VAL A 93 -8.25 -2.23 -24.55
C VAL A 93 -7.04 -2.16 -25.50
N ASN A 94 -6.88 -1.04 -26.20
CA ASN A 94 -5.75 -0.79 -27.12
C ASN A 94 -4.59 0.00 -26.49
N GLN A 95 -4.63 0.26 -25.18
CA GLN A 95 -3.64 1.03 -24.41
C GLN A 95 -3.31 2.42 -24.98
N LYS A 96 -4.26 3.05 -25.69
CA LYS A 96 -4.12 4.42 -26.20
C LYS A 96 -4.72 5.46 -25.26
N GLN A 97 -5.53 5.03 -24.30
CA GLN A 97 -6.17 5.91 -23.34
C GLN A 97 -6.08 5.33 -21.93
N VAL A 98 -6.11 6.20 -20.93
CA VAL A 98 -6.32 5.84 -19.52
C VAL A 98 -7.63 6.43 -19.06
N TYR A 99 -8.42 5.61 -18.37
CA TYR A 99 -9.65 6.00 -17.73
C TYR A 99 -9.44 6.07 -16.23
N ILE A 100 -9.85 7.19 -15.63
CA ILE A 100 -9.70 7.48 -14.20
C ILE A 100 -11.04 7.98 -13.71
N CYS A 101 -11.52 7.45 -12.60
CA CYS A 101 -12.74 7.94 -11.96
C CYS A 101 -12.37 8.85 -10.80
N ILE A 102 -12.95 10.05 -10.75
CA ILE A 102 -12.71 11.03 -9.69
C ILE A 102 -14.02 11.53 -9.10
N HIS A 103 -13.97 11.97 -7.84
CA HIS A 103 -15.05 12.71 -7.20
C HIS A 103 -14.70 14.18 -6.98
N ASP A 104 -15.69 15.06 -7.10
CA ASP A 104 -15.58 16.43 -6.59
C ASP A 104 -15.95 16.51 -5.10
N HIS A 105 -15.82 17.70 -4.52
CA HIS A 105 -16.17 18.01 -3.13
C HIS A 105 -17.67 17.84 -2.82
N ASN A 106 -18.54 17.70 -3.83
CA ASN A 106 -19.96 17.41 -3.67
C ASN A 106 -20.28 15.93 -3.94
N HIS A 107 -19.25 15.07 -3.97
CA HIS A 107 -19.34 13.64 -4.28
C HIS A 107 -19.88 13.31 -5.68
N LYS A 108 -19.87 14.26 -6.63
CA LYS A 108 -20.22 13.96 -8.03
C LYS A 108 -19.10 13.18 -8.70
N ALA A 109 -19.47 12.12 -9.42
CA ALA A 109 -18.52 11.27 -10.13
C ALA A 109 -18.22 11.77 -11.54
N PHE A 110 -16.94 11.78 -11.91
CA PHE A 110 -16.46 12.12 -13.24
C PHE A 110 -15.53 11.05 -13.79
N LEU A 111 -15.66 10.79 -15.09
CA LEU A 111 -14.67 10.03 -15.84
C LEU A 111 -13.69 11.00 -16.49
N VAL A 112 -12.43 10.85 -16.11
CA VAL A 112 -11.31 11.47 -16.80
C VAL A 112 -10.77 10.48 -17.82
N THR A 113 -10.62 10.94 -19.05
CA THR A 113 -9.98 10.21 -20.14
C THR A 113 -8.72 10.93 -20.56
N LEU A 114 -7.57 10.28 -20.36
CA LEU A 114 -6.28 10.73 -20.87
C LEU A 114 -5.98 10.02 -22.19
N ASP A 115 -5.82 10.77 -23.28
CA ASP A 115 -5.30 10.24 -24.53
C ASP A 115 -3.76 10.22 -24.48
N LEU A 116 -3.16 9.03 -24.54
CA LEU A 116 -1.72 8.83 -24.34
C LEU A 116 -0.87 9.25 -25.55
N ILE A 117 -1.50 9.49 -26.71
CA ILE A 117 -0.80 9.91 -27.93
C ILE A 117 -0.74 11.44 -28.01
N THR A 118 -1.88 12.09 -27.75
CA THR A 118 -2.05 13.54 -27.85
C THR A 118 -1.89 14.27 -26.54
N THR A 119 -1.76 13.54 -25.43
CA THR A 119 -1.72 14.02 -24.04
C THR A 119 -2.91 14.91 -23.67
N LYS A 120 -4.04 14.74 -24.36
CA LYS A 120 -5.27 15.50 -24.09
C LYS A 120 -6.06 14.82 -23.00
N ILE A 121 -6.56 15.63 -22.07
CA ILE A 121 -7.44 15.20 -20.99
C ILE A 121 -8.85 15.68 -21.31
N ALA A 122 -9.81 14.76 -21.24
CA ALA A 122 -11.24 15.05 -21.31
C ALA A 122 -11.90 14.60 -20.00
N ILE A 123 -12.85 15.37 -19.52
CA ILE A 123 -13.61 15.08 -18.30
C ILE A 123 -15.09 15.05 -18.67
N GLN A 124 -15.78 14.00 -18.25
CA GLN A 124 -17.22 13.86 -18.44
C GLN A 124 -17.89 13.41 -17.15
N GLU A 125 -19.08 13.92 -16.87
CA GLU A 125 -19.88 13.52 -15.71
C GLU A 125 -20.40 12.09 -15.92
N LEU A 126 -20.28 11.25 -14.89
CA LEU A 126 -20.73 9.85 -14.91
C LEU A 126 -22.16 9.67 -14.37
N GLY A 127 -22.79 10.73 -13.88
CA GLY A 127 -24.08 10.66 -13.21
C GLY A 127 -24.03 9.78 -11.95
N ASN A 128 -24.96 8.83 -11.81
CA ASN A 128 -25.12 7.99 -10.62
C ASN A 128 -24.26 6.72 -10.63
N CYS A 129 -23.14 6.70 -11.37
CA CYS A 129 -22.24 5.54 -11.33
C CYS A 129 -21.53 5.44 -9.98
N TYR A 130 -21.51 4.25 -9.40
CA TYR A 130 -20.73 3.97 -8.20
C TYR A 130 -19.26 3.79 -8.58
N ALA A 131 -18.42 4.69 -8.11
CA ALA A 131 -17.11 4.95 -8.68
C ALA A 131 -15.95 4.29 -7.91
N SER A 132 -16.22 3.42 -6.94
CA SER A 132 -15.19 2.78 -6.10
C SER A 132 -14.60 1.47 -6.65
N HIS A 133 -15.07 1.03 -7.83
CA HIS A 133 -14.45 -0.07 -8.58
C HIS A 133 -14.58 0.18 -10.08
N LEU A 134 -13.44 0.32 -10.76
CA LEU A 134 -13.38 0.53 -12.20
C LEU A 134 -12.70 -0.65 -12.89
N GLY A 135 -13.39 -1.26 -13.85
CA GLY A 135 -12.88 -2.29 -14.75
C GLY A 135 -13.13 -1.96 -16.21
N ILE A 136 -12.58 -2.77 -17.12
CA ILE A 136 -12.80 -2.62 -18.56
C ILE A 136 -13.20 -3.94 -19.21
N ARG A 137 -14.26 -3.87 -20.01
CA ARG A 137 -14.77 -4.98 -20.82
C ARG A 137 -14.03 -5.07 -22.15
N LYS A 138 -14.01 -6.24 -22.78
CA LYS A 138 -13.29 -6.51 -24.03
C LYS A 138 -13.69 -5.61 -25.20
N ASP A 139 -14.92 -5.10 -25.22
CA ASP A 139 -15.44 -4.19 -26.23
C ASP A 139 -15.08 -2.71 -25.96
N GLY A 140 -14.41 -2.41 -24.84
CA GLY A 140 -14.02 -1.07 -24.44
C GLY A 140 -15.02 -0.33 -23.56
N CYS A 141 -16.15 -0.95 -23.19
CA CYS A 141 -17.03 -0.40 -22.17
C CYS A 141 -16.39 -0.50 -20.78
N LEU A 142 -16.68 0.46 -19.92
CA LEU A 142 -16.25 0.48 -18.53
C LEU A 142 -17.24 -0.29 -17.66
N LEU A 143 -16.70 -0.94 -16.63
CA LEU A 143 -17.45 -1.74 -15.66
C LEU A 143 -17.32 -1.10 -14.29
N PHE A 144 -18.44 -0.72 -13.71
CA PHE A 144 -18.53 -0.19 -12.36
C PHE A 144 -19.27 -1.20 -11.49
N TYR A 145 -18.53 -1.89 -10.61
CA TYR A 145 -19.16 -2.81 -9.66
C TYR A 145 -19.74 -2.02 -8.50
N LYS A 146 -21.00 -2.29 -8.17
CA LYS A 146 -21.72 -1.66 -7.06
C LYS A 146 -22.32 -2.73 -6.18
N GLN A 147 -22.18 -2.54 -4.87
CA GLN A 147 -22.98 -3.17 -3.85
C GLN A 147 -23.85 -2.09 -3.19
N ASP A 148 -25.11 -2.39 -2.93
CA ASP A 148 -26.07 -1.47 -2.31
C ASP A 148 -26.99 -2.23 -1.36
N TRP A 149 -27.77 -1.49 -0.59
CA TRP A 149 -28.81 -2.08 0.25
C TRP A 149 -30.00 -1.13 0.40
N ASP A 150 -31.18 -1.71 0.53
CA ASP A 150 -32.42 -1.00 0.82
C ASP A 150 -33.19 -1.71 1.93
N TYR A 151 -34.08 -0.98 2.61
CA TYR A 151 -35.04 -1.59 3.53
C TYR A 151 -36.32 -1.99 2.79
N GLU A 152 -36.55 -3.29 2.65
CA GLU A 152 -37.82 -3.86 2.18
C GLU A 152 -38.50 -4.57 3.37
N ASN A 153 -39.74 -4.20 3.71
CA ASN A 153 -40.50 -4.83 4.81
C ASN A 153 -39.79 -4.87 6.18
N LYS A 154 -39.01 -3.83 6.52
CA LYS A 154 -38.17 -3.75 7.73
C LYS A 154 -36.99 -4.74 7.77
N GLN A 155 -36.69 -5.40 6.66
CA GLN A 155 -35.49 -6.20 6.49
C GLN A 155 -34.54 -5.47 5.54
N LYS A 156 -33.25 -5.53 5.85
CA LYS A 156 -32.21 -4.96 4.99
C LYS A 156 -31.93 -5.96 3.86
N LYS A 157 -32.13 -5.53 2.63
CA LYS A 157 -31.92 -6.35 1.43
C LYS A 157 -30.74 -5.80 0.66
N TYR A 158 -29.75 -6.64 0.45
CA TYR A 158 -28.55 -6.29 -0.29
C TYR A 158 -28.74 -6.59 -1.78
N THR A 159 -28.17 -5.73 -2.61
CA THR A 159 -28.10 -5.94 -4.06
C THR A 159 -26.69 -5.66 -4.54
N HIS A 160 -26.30 -6.30 -5.63
CA HIS A 160 -25.03 -6.00 -6.26
C HIS A 160 -25.07 -6.27 -7.76
N GLY A 161 -24.10 -5.70 -8.48
CA GLY A 161 -24.03 -5.85 -9.92
C GLY A 161 -23.06 -4.89 -10.58
N PHE A 162 -23.14 -4.82 -11.91
CA PHE A 162 -22.31 -3.94 -12.72
C PHE A 162 -23.16 -2.88 -13.41
N THR A 163 -22.72 -1.63 -13.34
CA THR A 163 -23.07 -0.63 -14.36
C THR A 163 -22.07 -0.72 -15.50
N VAL A 164 -22.55 -1.02 -16.70
CA VAL A 164 -21.78 -0.94 -17.94
C VAL A 164 -21.94 0.47 -18.50
N PHE A 165 -20.82 1.13 -18.75
CA PHE A 165 -20.80 2.50 -19.27
C PHE A 165 -20.00 2.56 -20.57
N ASN A 166 -20.58 3.13 -21.62
CA ASN A 166 -19.89 3.34 -22.88
C ASN A 166 -19.22 4.73 -22.90
N PRO A 167 -17.88 4.82 -22.86
CA PRO A 167 -17.19 6.10 -22.79
C PRO A 167 -17.34 6.99 -24.03
N LYS A 168 -17.88 6.46 -25.14
CA LYS A 168 -18.10 7.24 -26.38
C LYS A 168 -19.51 7.79 -26.51
N THR A 169 -20.51 7.05 -26.04
CA THR A 169 -21.94 7.42 -26.17
C THR A 169 -22.53 7.94 -24.86
N SER A 170 -21.83 7.74 -23.74
CA SER A 170 -22.31 7.99 -22.38
C SER A 170 -23.55 7.17 -22.00
N GLU A 171 -23.87 6.14 -22.77
CA GLU A 171 -24.93 5.20 -22.45
C GLU A 171 -24.51 4.33 -21.26
N GLN A 172 -25.46 4.10 -20.36
CA GLN A 172 -25.28 3.30 -19.16
C GLN A 172 -26.38 2.25 -19.04
N GLN A 173 -26.01 1.05 -18.60
CA GLN A 173 -26.95 -0.03 -18.30
C GLN A 173 -26.50 -0.80 -17.07
N TYR A 174 -27.41 -1.02 -16.13
CA TYR A 174 -27.15 -1.81 -14.93
C TYR A 174 -27.54 -3.28 -15.14
N PHE A 175 -26.71 -4.18 -14.63
CA PHE A 175 -26.92 -5.61 -14.63
C PHE A 175 -26.74 -6.14 -13.21
N SER A 176 -27.84 -6.63 -12.62
CA SER A 176 -27.84 -7.23 -11.29
C SER A 176 -27.22 -8.63 -11.33
N LEU A 177 -26.52 -8.98 -10.26
CA LEU A 177 -25.98 -10.31 -10.01
C LEU A 177 -26.74 -11.00 -8.86
N PRO A 178 -26.78 -12.34 -8.82
CA PRO A 178 -27.46 -13.10 -7.77
C PRO A 178 -26.61 -13.16 -6.49
N GLU A 179 -27.28 -13.34 -5.34
CA GLU A 179 -26.67 -13.54 -4.02
C GLU A 179 -25.66 -12.44 -3.66
N ALA A 180 -26.19 -11.27 -3.29
CA ALA A 180 -25.36 -10.12 -2.94
C ALA A 180 -24.67 -10.34 -1.58
N PRO A 181 -23.42 -9.90 -1.41
CA PRO A 181 -22.77 -9.90 -0.10
C PRO A 181 -23.55 -9.05 0.90
N CYS A 182 -23.73 -9.57 2.11
CA CYS A 182 -24.46 -8.90 3.20
C CYS A 182 -23.57 -8.07 4.13
N SER A 183 -22.42 -7.58 3.65
CA SER A 183 -21.56 -6.70 4.42
C SER A 183 -21.81 -5.22 4.12
N SER A 184 -21.67 -4.35 5.12
CA SER A 184 -21.65 -2.89 4.90
C SER A 184 -20.24 -2.36 4.59
N PHE A 185 -19.21 -3.21 4.67
CA PHE A 185 -17.79 -2.86 4.53
C PHE A 185 -17.05 -3.92 3.68
N ASP A 186 -16.22 -3.48 2.73
CA ASP A 186 -15.21 -4.25 1.99
C ASP A 186 -15.55 -5.70 1.59
N SER A 187 -16.56 -5.90 0.72
CA SER A 187 -16.73 -7.19 0.04
C SER A 187 -15.67 -7.42 -1.04
N VAL A 188 -15.35 -8.70 -1.31
CA VAL A 188 -14.43 -9.10 -2.38
C VAL A 188 -14.98 -8.61 -3.73
N LYS A 189 -14.31 -7.60 -4.29
CA LYS A 189 -14.68 -7.02 -5.58
C LYS A 189 -14.37 -8.02 -6.71
N PRO A 190 -15.17 -8.05 -7.81
CA PRO A 190 -14.92 -8.98 -8.89
C PRO A 190 -13.56 -8.80 -9.58
N PHE A 191 -12.87 -9.91 -9.82
CA PHE A 191 -11.63 -9.96 -10.61
C PHE A 191 -11.99 -10.08 -12.09
N ILE A 192 -11.49 -9.17 -12.93
CA ILE A 192 -11.87 -9.08 -14.35
C ILE A 192 -10.72 -9.49 -15.25
N ASP A 193 -10.94 -10.45 -16.15
CA ASP A 193 -10.06 -10.72 -17.29
C ASP A 193 -10.65 -10.18 -18.58
N THR A 194 -10.15 -9.03 -19.02
CA THR A 194 -10.58 -8.39 -20.26
C THR A 194 -10.28 -9.25 -21.51
N ARG A 195 -9.31 -10.17 -21.47
CA ARG A 195 -8.92 -10.99 -22.65
C ARG A 195 -10.00 -12.03 -22.97
N THR A 196 -10.42 -12.75 -21.93
CA THR A 196 -11.46 -13.79 -21.99
C THR A 196 -12.86 -13.21 -21.77
N ASN A 197 -12.95 -11.97 -21.28
CA ASN A 197 -14.18 -11.24 -21.02
C ASN A 197 -15.06 -11.90 -19.95
N VAL A 198 -14.41 -12.35 -18.88
CA VAL A 198 -15.01 -13.03 -17.73
C VAL A 198 -14.65 -12.27 -16.46
N ALA A 199 -15.60 -12.17 -15.53
CA ALA A 199 -15.33 -11.77 -14.15
C ALA A 199 -15.48 -12.97 -13.21
N ILE A 200 -14.70 -12.97 -12.14
CA ILE A 200 -14.67 -14.01 -11.12
C ILE A 200 -14.84 -13.36 -9.76
N MET A 201 -15.70 -13.93 -8.91
CA MET A 201 -15.83 -13.53 -7.51
C MET A 201 -16.34 -14.71 -6.66
N PRO A 202 -16.21 -14.65 -5.32
CA PRO A 202 -16.85 -15.62 -4.44
C PRO A 202 -18.37 -15.67 -4.64
N TYR A 203 -18.97 -16.83 -4.38
CA TYR A 203 -20.42 -16.99 -4.34
C TYR A 203 -20.94 -16.81 -2.91
N TYR A 204 -21.80 -15.81 -2.70
CA TYR A 204 -22.32 -15.45 -1.37
C TYR A 204 -23.67 -16.12 -1.02
N GLY A 205 -24.07 -17.15 -1.77
CA GLY A 205 -25.28 -17.90 -1.47
C GLY A 205 -25.04 -19.07 -0.51
N ALA A 206 -25.90 -20.07 -0.59
CA ALA A 206 -25.85 -21.23 0.30
C ALA A 206 -24.54 -22.04 0.16
N VAL A 207 -23.83 -22.22 1.27
CA VAL A 207 -22.67 -23.11 1.39
C VAL A 207 -23.14 -24.56 1.40
N GLN A 208 -22.69 -25.35 0.42
CA GLN A 208 -23.01 -26.77 0.36
C GLN A 208 -22.13 -27.56 1.34
N VAL A 209 -22.75 -28.41 2.16
CA VAL A 209 -22.05 -29.23 3.15
C VAL A 209 -22.13 -30.71 2.77
N LYS A 210 -20.98 -31.31 2.50
CA LYS A 210 -20.83 -32.75 2.21
C LYS A 210 -20.45 -33.50 3.48
N ASN A 211 -20.86 -34.77 3.56
CA ASN A 211 -20.39 -35.70 4.58
C ASN A 211 -19.55 -36.79 3.92
N LYS A 212 -18.23 -36.76 4.12
CA LYS A 212 -17.32 -37.79 3.58
C LYS A 212 -17.39 -39.04 4.48
N GLU A 213 -17.18 -40.22 3.89
CA GLU A 213 -17.12 -41.49 4.60
C GLU A 213 -16.27 -41.35 5.88
N LYS A 214 -16.88 -41.56 7.06
CA LYS A 214 -16.36 -41.33 8.44
C LYS A 214 -16.63 -39.96 9.12
N LYS A 215 -17.82 -39.36 8.95
CA LYS A 215 -18.31 -38.20 9.74
C LYS A 215 -17.47 -36.91 9.58
N GLN A 216 -16.70 -36.78 8.51
CA GLN A 216 -15.95 -35.56 8.26
C GLN A 216 -16.83 -34.64 7.40
N LEU A 217 -17.21 -33.50 7.98
CA LEU A 217 -17.95 -32.45 7.29
C LEU A 217 -16.99 -31.66 6.41
N LEU A 218 -17.40 -31.44 5.16
CA LEU A 218 -16.69 -30.63 4.17
C LEU A 218 -17.61 -29.52 3.68
N PHE A 219 -17.09 -28.29 3.65
CA PHE A 219 -17.81 -27.09 3.23
C PHE A 219 -17.31 -26.67 1.85
N GLU A 220 -18.19 -26.67 0.85
CA GLU A 220 -17.79 -26.42 -0.54
C GLU A 220 -17.70 -24.92 -0.84
N TYR A 221 -16.52 -24.47 -1.20
CA TYR A 221 -16.28 -23.12 -1.67
C TYR A 221 -16.56 -23.01 -3.17
N HIS A 222 -17.49 -22.12 -3.52
CA HIS A 222 -17.90 -21.86 -4.88
C HIS A 222 -17.45 -20.46 -5.33
N ILE A 223 -17.15 -20.35 -6.62
CA ILE A 223 -16.97 -19.06 -7.29
C ILE A 223 -18.05 -18.86 -8.35
N MET A 224 -18.36 -17.60 -8.61
CA MET A 224 -19.17 -17.16 -9.74
C MET A 224 -18.27 -16.84 -10.93
N LEU A 225 -18.53 -17.51 -12.07
CA LEU A 225 -17.96 -17.17 -13.37
C LEU A 225 -18.99 -16.34 -14.14
N ILE A 226 -18.72 -15.06 -14.31
CA ILE A 226 -19.65 -14.08 -14.89
C ILE A 226 -19.21 -13.76 -16.32
N ARG A 227 -20.04 -14.08 -17.31
CA ARG A 227 -19.79 -13.71 -18.71
C ARG A 227 -20.13 -12.24 -18.92
N LEU A 228 -19.14 -11.36 -19.09
CA LEU A 228 -19.36 -9.90 -19.08
C LEU A 228 -20.16 -9.34 -20.28
N ASN A 229 -20.45 -10.15 -21.29
CA ASN A 229 -21.34 -9.77 -22.40
C ASN A 229 -22.82 -10.00 -22.11
N THR A 230 -23.14 -11.06 -21.37
CA THR A 230 -24.53 -11.48 -21.09
C THR A 230 -24.91 -11.33 -19.62
N PHE A 231 -23.92 -11.18 -18.74
CA PHE A 231 -24.02 -11.25 -17.28
C PHE A 231 -24.62 -12.56 -16.77
N GLU A 232 -24.58 -13.62 -17.60
CA GLU A 232 -24.89 -14.98 -17.16
C GLU A 232 -23.83 -15.46 -16.18
N VAL A 233 -24.31 -16.05 -15.09
CA VAL A 233 -23.50 -16.57 -13.99
C VAL A 233 -23.47 -18.09 -14.06
N GLU A 234 -22.27 -18.65 -13.98
CA GLU A 234 -22.05 -20.07 -13.80
C GLU A 234 -21.32 -20.30 -12.47
N LEU A 235 -21.84 -21.21 -11.64
CA LEU A 235 -21.22 -21.56 -10.36
C LEU A 235 -20.24 -22.72 -10.57
N LEU A 236 -19.05 -22.62 -9.96
CA LEU A 236 -18.04 -23.66 -10.00
C LEU A 236 -17.55 -23.97 -8.57
N PRO A 237 -17.70 -25.21 -8.07
CA PRO A 237 -17.04 -25.64 -6.84
C PRO A 237 -15.53 -25.73 -7.11
N VAL A 238 -14.74 -25.07 -6.27
CA VAL A 238 -13.28 -24.97 -6.48
C VAL A 238 -12.46 -25.49 -5.32
N ARG A 239 -13.04 -25.70 -4.14
CA ARG A 239 -12.34 -26.26 -2.98
C ARG A 239 -13.32 -26.77 -1.94
N ASP A 240 -12.96 -27.86 -1.28
CA ASP A 240 -13.63 -28.31 -0.05
C ASP A 240 -12.81 -27.84 1.16
N PHE A 241 -13.48 -27.29 2.17
CA PHE A 241 -12.88 -26.88 3.44
C PHE A 241 -13.25 -27.89 4.53
N GLU A 242 -12.25 -28.31 5.30
CA GLU A 242 -12.49 -28.99 6.57
C GLU A 242 -12.83 -27.96 7.64
N LYS A 243 -13.55 -28.38 8.69
CA LYS A 243 -14.05 -27.48 9.75
C LYS A 243 -12.98 -26.53 10.31
N TYR A 244 -11.80 -27.03 10.66
CA TYR A 244 -10.72 -26.23 11.25
C TYR A 244 -10.06 -25.24 10.26
N GLN A 245 -10.50 -25.21 9.00
CA GLN A 245 -9.96 -24.32 7.96
C GLN A 245 -10.86 -23.11 7.70
N LEU A 246 -12.05 -23.05 8.33
CA LEU A 246 -13.08 -22.06 8.02
C LEU A 246 -12.72 -20.62 8.44
N SER A 247 -11.91 -20.44 9.48
CA SER A 247 -11.48 -19.14 9.99
C SER A 247 -10.07 -19.21 10.59
N CYS A 248 -9.51 -18.07 11.02
CA CYS A 248 -8.19 -18.00 11.65
C CYS A 248 -8.17 -18.62 13.06
N PHE A 249 -9.30 -18.57 13.76
CA PHE A 249 -9.45 -19.05 15.14
C PHE A 249 -10.32 -20.31 15.19
N GLU A 250 -9.94 -21.26 16.04
CA GLU A 250 -10.69 -22.52 16.22
C GLU A 250 -12.13 -22.27 16.70
N SER A 251 -12.34 -21.30 17.60
CA SER A 251 -13.69 -20.92 18.06
C SER A 251 -14.57 -20.42 16.93
N SER A 252 -14.02 -19.58 16.04
CA SER A 252 -14.74 -19.05 14.88
C SER A 252 -15.02 -20.14 13.84
N CYS A 253 -14.11 -21.12 13.69
CA CYS A 253 -14.35 -22.30 12.86
C CYS A 253 -15.54 -23.13 13.36
N GLU A 254 -15.63 -23.32 14.68
CA GLU A 254 -16.73 -24.04 15.32
C GLU A 254 -18.08 -23.33 15.12
N GLU A 255 -18.12 -22.03 15.38
CA GLU A 255 -19.29 -21.17 15.20
C GLU A 255 -19.76 -21.14 13.74
N MET A 256 -18.85 -20.87 12.80
CA MET A 256 -19.17 -20.81 11.37
C MET A 256 -19.75 -22.13 10.85
N ALA A 257 -19.18 -23.25 11.28
CA ALA A 257 -19.71 -24.57 10.94
C ALA A 257 -21.11 -24.82 11.52
N GLU A 258 -21.39 -24.38 12.74
CA GLU A 258 -22.71 -24.49 13.36
C GLU A 258 -23.75 -23.65 12.60
N LEU A 259 -23.40 -22.42 12.22
CA LEU A 259 -24.24 -21.53 11.43
C LEU A 259 -24.57 -22.17 10.07
N PHE A 260 -23.56 -22.70 9.35
CA PHE A 260 -23.79 -23.33 8.05
C PHE A 260 -24.67 -24.61 8.10
N LEU A 261 -24.74 -25.28 9.24
CA LEU A 261 -25.54 -26.51 9.40
C LEU A 261 -26.97 -26.25 9.87
N ASN A 262 -27.17 -25.22 10.70
CA ASN A 262 -28.40 -25.08 11.50
C ASN A 262 -29.23 -23.84 11.18
N LYS A 263 -28.67 -22.86 10.45
CA LYS A 263 -29.33 -21.61 10.12
C LYS A 263 -29.86 -21.60 8.69
N GLU A 264 -30.96 -20.89 8.47
CA GLU A 264 -31.46 -20.62 7.13
C GLU A 264 -30.59 -19.57 6.43
N VAL A 265 -30.50 -19.67 5.09
CA VAL A 265 -29.65 -18.79 4.28
C VAL A 265 -30.02 -17.32 4.46
N GLU A 266 -31.29 -16.99 4.68
CA GLU A 266 -31.77 -15.61 4.81
C GLU A 266 -31.49 -14.99 6.20
N GLU A 267 -30.98 -15.77 7.16
CA GLU A 267 -30.66 -15.27 8.50
C GLU A 267 -29.36 -14.44 8.49
N GLU A 268 -29.37 -13.33 9.22
CA GLU A 268 -28.24 -12.37 9.27
C GLU A 268 -26.94 -13.05 9.74
N GLU A 269 -27.01 -13.95 10.72
CA GLU A 269 -25.81 -14.62 11.23
C GLU A 269 -25.20 -15.58 10.18
N TYR A 270 -26.04 -16.25 9.39
CA TYR A 270 -25.59 -17.10 8.28
C TYR A 270 -24.88 -16.25 7.23
N GLN A 271 -25.51 -15.14 6.83
CA GLN A 271 -24.98 -14.26 5.80
C GLN A 271 -23.66 -13.59 6.20
N ASN A 272 -23.52 -13.21 7.47
CA ASN A 272 -22.25 -12.71 8.01
C ASN A 272 -21.16 -13.80 7.96
N ALA A 273 -21.48 -15.04 8.34
CA ALA A 273 -20.56 -16.17 8.23
C ALA A 273 -20.15 -16.48 6.78
N VAL A 274 -21.06 -16.35 5.82
CA VAL A 274 -20.73 -16.48 4.38
C VAL A 274 -19.81 -15.36 3.91
N CYS A 275 -19.98 -14.13 4.39
CA CYS A 275 -19.10 -13.02 4.04
C CYS A 275 -17.67 -13.27 4.52
N GLU A 276 -17.49 -13.64 5.80
CA GLU A 276 -16.19 -14.00 6.36
C GLU A 276 -15.57 -15.20 5.61
N PHE A 277 -16.36 -16.24 5.32
CA PHE A 277 -15.89 -17.39 4.55
C PHE A 277 -15.42 -16.98 3.14
N CYS A 278 -16.13 -16.06 2.48
CA CYS A 278 -15.77 -15.60 1.14
C CYS A 278 -14.51 -14.71 1.12
N GLU A 279 -14.25 -13.96 2.19
CA GLU A 279 -13.06 -13.11 2.35
C GLU A 279 -11.75 -13.92 2.37
N ASP A 280 -11.81 -15.23 2.63
CA ASP A 280 -10.63 -16.12 2.54
C ASP A 280 -9.99 -16.15 1.14
N LEU A 281 -10.70 -15.76 0.06
CA LEU A 281 -10.13 -15.68 -1.29
C LEU A 281 -9.42 -14.33 -1.51
N ASN A 282 -8.12 -14.33 -1.27
CA ASN A 282 -7.28 -13.14 -1.36
C ASN A 282 -6.96 -12.71 -2.80
N THR A 283 -6.82 -13.65 -3.75
CA THR A 283 -6.39 -13.29 -5.11
C THR A 283 -6.90 -14.25 -6.18
N VAL A 284 -7.27 -13.68 -7.34
CA VAL A 284 -7.43 -14.40 -8.61
C VAL A 284 -6.40 -13.89 -9.62
N TYR A 285 -5.53 -14.78 -10.09
CA TYR A 285 -4.48 -14.45 -11.05
C TYR A 285 -4.72 -15.13 -12.40
N PHE A 286 -5.03 -14.34 -13.43
CA PHE A 286 -5.34 -14.85 -14.76
C PHE A 286 -4.09 -15.24 -15.55
N VAL A 287 -4.10 -16.44 -16.14
CA VAL A 287 -3.05 -16.96 -17.04
C VAL A 287 -3.66 -17.28 -18.41
N GLU A 288 -2.87 -17.77 -19.37
CA GLU A 288 -3.36 -18.04 -20.72
C GLU A 288 -4.37 -19.19 -20.79
N ASP A 289 -4.12 -20.26 -20.03
CA ASP A 289 -4.89 -21.50 -20.04
C ASP A 289 -5.90 -21.62 -18.88
N GLY A 290 -6.13 -20.53 -18.14
CA GLY A 290 -7.04 -20.50 -17.00
C GLY A 290 -6.73 -19.38 -16.01
N PHE A 291 -6.94 -19.65 -14.73
CA PHE A 291 -6.61 -18.73 -13.64
C PHE A 291 -6.24 -19.49 -12.37
N TRP A 292 -5.48 -18.82 -11.51
CA TRP A 292 -5.12 -19.31 -10.18
C TRP A 292 -5.93 -18.61 -9.12
N LEU A 293 -6.36 -19.38 -8.13
CA LEU A 293 -7.01 -18.93 -6.91
C LEU A 293 -6.01 -19.05 -5.78
N CYS A 294 -5.93 -18.02 -4.93
CA CYS A 294 -5.11 -17.99 -3.73
C CYS A 294 -5.98 -17.65 -2.54
N TRP A 295 -6.00 -18.54 -1.55
CA TRP A 295 -6.68 -18.32 -0.29
C TRP A 295 -5.68 -17.97 0.82
N ARG A 296 -6.21 -17.58 1.97
CA ARG A 296 -5.48 -17.59 3.25
C ARG A 296 -4.70 -18.90 3.44
N ASN A 297 -3.61 -18.82 4.21
CA ASN A 297 -2.67 -19.92 4.49
C ASN A 297 -1.79 -20.30 3.29
N GLY A 298 -1.75 -19.50 2.22
CA GLY A 298 -1.01 -19.82 1.00
C GLY A 298 -1.52 -21.09 0.31
N VAL A 299 -2.83 -21.35 0.39
CA VAL A 299 -3.45 -22.45 -0.36
C VAL A 299 -3.78 -21.95 -1.76
N LEU A 300 -3.36 -22.68 -2.78
CA LEU A 300 -3.57 -22.30 -4.17
C LEU A 300 -4.21 -23.41 -4.99
N ARG A 301 -5.01 -23.02 -5.99
CA ARG A 301 -5.55 -23.93 -7.00
C ARG A 301 -5.64 -23.27 -8.35
N LYS A 302 -5.28 -24.00 -9.40
CA LYS A 302 -5.53 -23.57 -10.78
C LYS A 302 -6.88 -24.10 -11.25
N VAL A 303 -7.64 -23.25 -11.92
CA VAL A 303 -8.82 -23.60 -12.70
C VAL A 303 -8.47 -23.41 -14.16
N TYR A 304 -8.55 -24.48 -14.94
CA TYR A 304 -8.28 -24.43 -16.38
C TYR A 304 -9.49 -23.88 -17.15
N ASN A 305 -9.28 -23.45 -18.39
CA ASN A 305 -10.36 -22.94 -19.27
C ASN A 305 -11.50 -23.95 -19.51
N ASP A 306 -11.20 -25.26 -19.44
CA ASP A 306 -12.20 -26.33 -19.51
C ASP A 306 -12.91 -26.60 -18.16
N LYS A 307 -12.64 -25.76 -17.15
CA LYS A 307 -13.13 -25.80 -15.76
C LYS A 307 -12.65 -27.00 -14.96
N SER A 308 -11.71 -27.78 -15.50
CA SER A 308 -11.01 -28.76 -14.68
C SER A 308 -10.13 -28.05 -13.66
N LEU A 309 -9.92 -28.72 -12.53
CA LEU A 309 -9.15 -28.19 -11.42
C LEU A 309 -7.80 -28.88 -11.36
N SER A 310 -6.74 -28.13 -11.07
CA SER A 310 -5.49 -28.73 -10.65
C SER A 310 -5.63 -29.33 -9.25
N ALA A 311 -4.59 -30.06 -8.86
CA ALA A 311 -4.33 -30.37 -7.47
C ALA A 311 -4.22 -29.09 -6.61
N LEU A 312 -4.53 -29.21 -5.32
CA LEU A 312 -4.41 -28.12 -4.33
C LEU A 312 -2.97 -27.99 -3.87
N LEU A 313 -2.38 -26.81 -3.99
CA LEU A 313 -1.07 -26.51 -3.41
C LEU A 313 -1.27 -25.93 -2.03
N ILE A 314 -0.59 -26.48 -1.03
CA ILE A 314 -0.80 -26.11 0.37
C ILE A 314 0.54 -25.83 1.00
N THR A 315 0.68 -24.63 1.57
CA THR A 315 1.85 -24.28 2.36
C THR A 315 2.07 -25.30 3.48
N HIS A 316 3.21 -25.97 3.43
CA HIS A 316 3.66 -26.92 4.43
C HIS A 316 4.73 -26.31 5.34
N SER A 317 5.52 -25.38 4.81
CA SER A 317 6.53 -24.65 5.57
C SER A 317 6.71 -23.25 5.00
N LEU A 318 6.85 -22.28 5.90
CA LEU A 318 7.17 -20.89 5.59
C LEU A 318 8.55 -20.57 6.16
N ALA A 319 9.45 -20.05 5.33
CA ALA A 319 10.75 -19.55 5.82
C ALA A 319 10.54 -18.48 6.91
N SER A 320 11.41 -18.47 7.92
CA SER A 320 11.30 -17.63 9.13
C SER A 320 10.13 -17.93 10.07
N ASN A 321 9.33 -18.97 9.81
CA ASN A 321 8.32 -19.49 10.74
C ASN A 321 8.73 -20.90 11.25
N SER A 322 8.50 -21.17 12.54
CA SER A 322 8.82 -22.47 13.14
C SER A 322 7.74 -23.54 12.90
N GLY A 323 6.54 -23.13 12.49
CA GLY A 323 5.44 -24.03 12.15
C GLY A 323 5.76 -24.91 10.93
N LYS A 324 5.33 -26.17 10.99
CA LYS A 324 5.37 -27.11 9.86
C LYS A 324 4.08 -27.92 9.83
N GLY A 325 3.61 -28.21 8.62
CA GLY A 325 2.41 -28.99 8.40
C GLY A 325 1.46 -28.29 7.46
N MET A 326 0.64 -29.09 6.78
CA MET A 326 -0.36 -28.57 5.87
C MET A 326 -1.47 -27.86 6.67
N PHE A 327 -1.91 -26.70 6.18
CA PHE A 327 -2.95 -25.88 6.80
C PHE A 327 -2.60 -25.34 8.21
N GLN A 328 -1.32 -25.31 8.60
CA GLN A 328 -0.87 -24.86 9.92
C GLN A 328 -0.55 -23.35 10.00
N PHE A 329 -0.97 -22.57 9.01
CA PHE A 329 -0.63 -21.13 8.92
C PHE A 329 -1.87 -20.23 8.82
N PRO A 330 -2.82 -20.29 9.79
CA PRO A 330 -4.10 -19.57 9.76
C PRO A 330 -3.98 -18.05 9.59
N PHE A 331 -2.89 -17.45 10.07
CA PHE A 331 -2.65 -16.00 10.01
C PHE A 331 -1.81 -15.57 8.80
N PHE A 332 -1.51 -16.48 7.87
CA PHE A 332 -0.76 -16.14 6.67
C PHE A 332 -1.73 -15.63 5.60
N HIS A 333 -1.93 -14.31 5.57
CA HIS A 333 -2.81 -13.60 4.62
C HIS A 333 -2.14 -13.40 3.25
N SER A 334 -1.68 -14.50 2.65
CA SER A 334 -0.92 -14.47 1.40
C SER A 334 -1.74 -14.03 0.20
N GLN A 335 -1.13 -13.23 -0.67
CA GLN A 335 -1.65 -12.86 -1.99
C GLN A 335 -0.76 -13.46 -3.08
N LEU A 336 -1.36 -13.89 -4.19
CA LEU A 336 -0.61 -14.40 -5.34
C LEU A 336 -0.10 -13.23 -6.19
N TYR A 337 1.19 -12.94 -6.08
CA TYR A 337 1.84 -11.80 -6.73
C TYR A 337 2.11 -12.04 -8.21
N ARG A 338 2.74 -13.17 -8.55
CA ARG A 338 3.19 -13.47 -9.93
C ARG A 338 3.39 -14.96 -10.16
N ILE A 339 3.23 -15.37 -11.41
CA ILE A 339 3.63 -16.70 -11.91
C ILE A 339 4.49 -16.53 -13.16
N GLU A 340 5.64 -17.19 -13.22
CA GLU A 340 6.58 -17.15 -14.36
C GLU A 340 7.45 -18.40 -14.44
N ASP A 341 7.54 -19.04 -15.61
CA ASP A 341 8.44 -20.18 -15.88
C ASP A 341 8.44 -21.26 -14.78
N ASN A 342 7.26 -21.65 -14.32
CA ASN A 342 6.99 -22.57 -13.20
C ASN A 342 7.35 -22.07 -11.80
N ASN A 343 7.75 -20.81 -11.63
CA ASN A 343 7.86 -20.19 -10.32
C ASN A 343 6.54 -19.52 -9.93
N LEU A 344 6.21 -19.66 -8.67
CA LEU A 344 5.08 -19.02 -8.02
C LEU A 344 5.62 -18.08 -6.95
N TYR A 345 5.13 -16.85 -6.97
CA TYR A 345 5.53 -15.80 -6.04
C TYR A 345 4.32 -15.34 -5.24
N LEU A 346 4.42 -15.43 -3.91
CA LEU A 346 3.44 -14.91 -2.97
C LEU A 346 3.97 -13.66 -2.30
N PHE A 347 3.06 -12.83 -1.81
CA PHE A 347 3.35 -11.68 -0.98
C PHE A 347 2.46 -11.78 0.28
N ASP A 348 3.04 -11.66 1.47
CA ASP A 348 2.32 -11.14 2.63
C ASP A 348 2.66 -9.66 2.79
N GLU A 349 1.92 -8.94 3.63
CA GLU A 349 2.07 -7.49 3.86
C GLU A 349 3.53 -7.01 4.03
N THR A 350 4.45 -7.90 4.43
CA THR A 350 5.85 -7.59 4.73
C THR A 350 6.87 -8.26 3.82
N ASN A 351 6.59 -9.45 3.30
CA ASN A 351 7.58 -10.34 2.70
C ASN A 351 7.09 -10.96 1.40
N TYR A 352 8.03 -11.17 0.48
CA TYR A 352 7.81 -11.97 -0.72
C TYR A 352 8.32 -13.39 -0.50
N TYR A 353 7.55 -14.36 -1.00
CA TYR A 353 7.92 -15.76 -0.95
C TYR A 353 7.90 -16.36 -2.35
N SER A 354 8.72 -17.39 -2.55
CA SER A 354 8.78 -18.13 -3.80
C SER A 354 8.76 -19.63 -3.59
N THR A 355 8.24 -20.33 -4.59
CA THR A 355 8.34 -21.79 -4.71
C THR A 355 8.24 -22.20 -6.17
N VAL A 356 8.63 -23.43 -6.48
CA VAL A 356 8.48 -24.02 -7.81
C VAL A 356 7.18 -24.82 -7.86
N ILE A 357 6.38 -24.55 -8.87
CA ILE A 357 5.16 -25.27 -9.24
C ILE A 357 5.54 -26.72 -9.60
N PRO A 358 5.13 -27.74 -8.81
CA PRO A 358 5.45 -29.13 -9.13
C PRO A 358 4.85 -29.58 -10.47
N ASP A 359 5.62 -30.30 -11.29
CA ASP A 359 5.18 -30.82 -12.61
C ASP A 359 3.90 -31.68 -12.53
N THR A 360 3.65 -32.28 -11.36
CA THR A 360 2.50 -33.13 -11.05
C THR A 360 1.17 -32.37 -10.91
N ILE A 361 1.16 -31.04 -10.95
CA ILE A 361 -0.07 -30.21 -10.90
C ILE A 361 -1.01 -30.45 -12.09
N SER A 362 -0.46 -30.94 -13.21
CA SER A 362 -1.22 -31.33 -14.39
C SER A 362 -2.17 -32.51 -14.15
N LEU A 363 -2.04 -33.21 -13.01
CA LEU A 363 -3.01 -34.20 -12.57
C LEU A 363 -4.32 -33.48 -12.19
N LYS A 364 -5.36 -33.67 -13.01
CA LYS A 364 -6.72 -33.17 -12.78
C LYS A 364 -7.39 -33.97 -11.65
N ASN A 365 -7.03 -33.69 -10.39
CA ASN A 365 -7.57 -34.39 -9.23
C ASN A 365 -7.64 -33.50 -7.97
N GLU A 366 -8.35 -33.96 -6.95
CA GLU A 366 -8.48 -33.32 -5.63
C GLU A 366 -7.28 -33.57 -4.70
N VAL A 367 -6.13 -33.97 -5.25
CA VAL A 367 -4.97 -34.29 -4.42
C VAL A 367 -4.37 -33.00 -3.84
N CYS A 368 -3.96 -33.09 -2.58
CA CYS A 368 -3.25 -32.03 -1.88
C CYS A 368 -1.73 -32.23 -2.07
N PHE A 369 -1.03 -31.20 -2.53
CA PHE A 369 0.43 -31.20 -2.67
C PHE A 369 1.05 -30.17 -1.72
N PRO A 370 1.95 -30.59 -0.82
CA PRO A 370 2.65 -29.67 0.07
C PRO A 370 3.68 -28.85 -0.74
N ILE A 371 3.72 -27.55 -0.50
CA ILE A 371 4.75 -26.64 -1.02
C ILE A 371 5.52 -25.99 0.14
N SER A 372 6.80 -25.75 -0.09
CA SER A 372 7.68 -25.02 0.82
C SER A 372 7.96 -23.65 0.23
N LEU A 373 7.74 -22.61 1.03
CA LEU A 373 7.91 -21.22 0.65
C LEU A 373 9.22 -20.68 1.21
N GLU A 374 10.07 -20.17 0.32
CA GLU A 374 11.33 -19.51 0.66
C GLU A 374 11.18 -17.99 0.53
N ILE A 375 11.79 -17.22 1.44
CA ILE A 375 11.82 -15.75 1.33
C ILE A 375 12.60 -15.36 0.08
N THR A 376 12.06 -14.38 -0.64
CA THR A 376 12.66 -13.77 -1.82
C THR A 376 12.49 -12.25 -1.77
N THR A 377 13.01 -11.55 -2.77
CA THR A 377 12.92 -10.09 -2.89
C THR A 377 12.28 -9.69 -4.22
N LEU A 378 11.68 -8.49 -4.27
CA LEU A 378 11.20 -7.92 -5.53
C LEU A 378 12.28 -7.91 -6.60
N ASP A 379 13.53 -7.63 -6.22
CA ASP A 379 14.64 -7.64 -7.16
C ASP A 379 14.88 -9.00 -7.81
N THR A 380 14.81 -10.05 -7.01
CA THR A 380 14.97 -11.42 -7.49
C THR A 380 13.81 -11.81 -8.41
N ILE A 381 12.58 -11.44 -8.04
CA ILE A 381 11.36 -11.72 -8.83
C ILE A 381 11.41 -11.01 -10.18
N HIS A 382 11.82 -9.75 -10.22
CA HIS A 382 11.86 -8.94 -11.44
C HIS A 382 13.18 -9.08 -12.20
N LYS A 383 14.14 -9.86 -11.67
CA LYS A 383 15.49 -10.01 -12.22
C LYS A 383 16.18 -8.65 -12.39
N THR A 384 15.96 -7.75 -11.43
CA THR A 384 16.53 -6.39 -11.40
C THR A 384 17.85 -6.37 -10.65
N SER A 385 18.72 -5.45 -11.04
CA SER A 385 20.04 -5.27 -10.45
C SER A 385 20.43 -3.79 -10.42
N TYR A 386 21.28 -3.45 -9.45
CA TYR A 386 21.77 -2.09 -9.24
C TYR A 386 23.30 -2.08 -9.19
N THR A 387 23.90 -1.10 -9.83
CA THR A 387 25.30 -0.77 -9.58
C THR A 387 25.44 -0.05 -8.23
N ASN A 388 26.65 -0.05 -7.66
CA ASN A 388 26.91 0.68 -6.41
C ASN A 388 26.64 2.20 -6.56
N GLU A 389 26.89 2.76 -7.75
CA GLU A 389 26.58 4.15 -8.05
C GLU A 389 25.09 4.42 -8.02
N LYS A 390 24.27 3.51 -8.58
CA LYS A 390 22.81 3.62 -8.55
C LYS A 390 22.22 3.46 -7.16
N LYS A 391 22.76 2.58 -6.32
CA LYS A 391 22.35 2.48 -4.92
C LYS A 391 22.58 3.80 -4.18
N LYS A 392 23.77 4.38 -4.33
CA LYS A 392 24.08 5.71 -3.74
C LYS A 392 23.17 6.82 -4.25
N GLU A 393 22.86 6.81 -5.55
CA GLU A 393 21.89 7.75 -6.15
C GLU A 393 20.53 7.63 -5.45
N ILE A 394 20.01 6.40 -5.30
CA ILE A 394 18.74 6.13 -4.63
C ILE A 394 18.75 6.57 -3.16
N ASP A 395 19.81 6.22 -2.42
CA ASP A 395 19.99 6.61 -1.01
C ASP A 395 20.00 8.14 -0.80
N SER A 396 20.22 8.91 -1.87
CA SER A 396 20.27 10.37 -1.84
C SER A 396 18.98 11.06 -2.31
N LEU A 397 18.06 10.34 -2.97
CA LEU A 397 16.87 10.91 -3.62
C LEU A 397 15.91 11.64 -2.66
N ASN A 398 15.89 11.23 -1.40
CA ASN A 398 15.00 11.77 -0.36
C ASN A 398 15.72 12.62 0.69
N LYS A 399 17.00 12.90 0.47
CA LYS A 399 17.81 13.66 1.42
C LYS A 399 18.04 15.06 0.89
N ILE A 400 18.03 16.03 1.79
CA ILE A 400 18.50 17.38 1.50
C ILE A 400 20.03 17.37 1.65
N ILE A 401 20.74 17.37 0.54
CA ILE A 401 22.20 17.44 0.52
C ILE A 401 22.63 18.89 0.73
N LEU A 402 23.47 19.11 1.75
CA LEU A 402 24.08 20.40 2.07
C LEU A 402 25.58 20.30 1.79
N LEU A 403 26.05 21.08 0.83
CA LEU A 403 27.44 21.09 0.40
C LEU A 403 28.21 22.19 1.13
N VAL A 404 29.31 21.82 1.78
CA VAL A 404 30.21 22.73 2.48
C VAL A 404 31.66 22.53 2.07
N GLU A 405 32.55 23.47 2.40
CA GLU A 405 33.96 23.38 2.01
C GLU A 405 34.67 22.20 2.70
N ASN A 406 34.62 22.15 4.04
CA ASN A 406 35.26 21.12 4.86
C ASN A 406 34.57 21.00 6.23
N ILE A 407 33.93 19.86 6.49
CA ILE A 407 33.18 19.56 7.74
C ILE A 407 34.01 19.57 9.03
N ALA A 408 35.34 19.67 8.95
CA ALA A 408 36.22 19.83 10.10
C ALA A 408 36.36 21.29 10.57
N LEU A 409 35.93 22.27 9.75
CA LEU A 409 36.05 23.69 10.05
C LEU A 409 34.76 24.23 10.68
N GLU A 410 34.89 25.00 11.76
CA GLU A 410 33.74 25.60 12.46
C GLU A 410 32.86 26.46 11.53
N ASN A 411 33.47 27.29 10.69
CA ASN A 411 32.74 28.13 9.74
C ASN A 411 31.93 27.31 8.73
N ALA A 412 32.42 26.14 8.32
CA ALA A 412 31.70 25.26 7.41
C ALA A 412 30.51 24.59 8.10
N LEU A 413 30.64 24.24 9.38
CA LEU A 413 29.53 23.72 10.18
C LEU A 413 28.43 24.78 10.39
N LEU A 414 28.82 26.03 10.65
CA LEU A 414 27.88 27.15 10.74
C LEU A 414 27.20 27.45 9.39
N ASP A 415 27.94 27.36 8.28
CA ASP A 415 27.38 27.48 6.94
C ASP A 415 26.33 26.40 6.66
N ALA A 416 26.61 25.12 6.99
CA ALA A 416 25.63 24.04 6.90
C ALA A 416 24.36 24.34 7.71
N LEU A 417 24.48 24.82 8.95
CA LEU A 417 23.32 25.22 9.76
C LEU A 417 22.51 26.35 9.12
N HIS A 418 23.18 27.34 8.53
CA HIS A 418 22.49 28.39 7.79
C HIS A 418 21.78 27.86 6.55
N GLN A 419 22.40 26.94 5.81
CA GLN A 419 21.75 26.27 4.69
C GLN A 419 20.53 25.46 5.15
N MET A 420 20.63 24.70 6.25
CA MET A 420 19.49 24.00 6.88
C MET A 420 18.35 24.98 7.18
N TYR A 421 18.67 26.09 7.84
CA TYR A 421 17.68 27.12 8.20
C TYR A 421 16.96 27.68 6.96
N LEU A 422 17.69 27.95 5.88
CA LEU A 422 17.10 28.42 4.63
C LEU A 422 16.18 27.35 3.99
N LYS A 423 16.55 26.07 4.07
CA LYS A 423 15.72 24.95 3.59
C LYS A 423 14.46 24.78 4.43
N ILE A 424 14.57 24.84 5.76
CA ILE A 424 13.41 24.80 6.66
C ILE A 424 12.45 25.96 6.39
N THR A 425 12.98 27.16 6.15
CA THR A 425 12.17 28.34 5.80
C THR A 425 11.40 28.16 4.49
N SER A 426 11.85 27.25 3.62
CA SER A 426 11.28 27.00 2.30
C SER A 426 10.69 25.59 2.14
N LEU A 427 10.34 24.90 3.25
CA LEU A 427 9.83 23.52 3.26
C LEU A 427 8.71 23.25 2.26
N GLU A 428 7.73 24.16 2.18
CA GLU A 428 6.60 24.05 1.25
C GLU A 428 7.03 23.85 -0.22
N THR A 429 8.19 24.40 -0.59
CA THR A 429 8.70 24.37 -1.97
C THR A 429 9.64 23.20 -2.24
N LEU A 430 10.07 22.47 -1.20
CA LEU A 430 11.00 21.34 -1.36
C LEU A 430 10.31 20.08 -1.87
N GLY A 431 8.97 20.01 -1.79
CA GLY A 431 8.22 18.83 -2.22
C GLY A 431 8.63 17.57 -1.44
N LEU A 432 8.95 17.74 -0.17
CA LEU A 432 9.22 16.64 0.74
C LEU A 432 7.87 16.14 1.23
N GLY A 433 7.63 14.84 1.09
CA GLY A 433 6.43 14.18 1.60
C GLY A 433 6.52 14.06 3.12
N THR A 434 6.43 12.85 3.66
CA THR A 434 6.52 12.65 5.12
C THR A 434 7.96 12.51 5.65
N LYS A 435 8.98 12.60 4.80
CA LYS A 435 10.39 12.44 5.19
C LYS A 435 11.21 13.71 5.01
N LEU A 436 11.92 14.12 6.06
CA LEU A 436 12.86 15.23 6.08
C LEU A 436 14.17 14.76 6.74
N GLU A 437 15.21 14.54 5.94
CA GLU A 437 16.53 14.14 6.41
C GLU A 437 17.60 14.99 5.72
N PHE A 438 18.55 15.51 6.49
CA PHE A 438 19.69 16.25 5.96
C PHE A 438 20.94 15.37 5.86
N GLN A 439 21.69 15.54 4.78
CA GLN A 439 23.01 14.95 4.59
C GLN A 439 24.02 16.07 4.34
N ILE A 440 25.06 16.12 5.17
CA ILE A 440 26.10 17.15 5.04
C ILE A 440 27.29 16.52 4.32
N GLU A 441 27.72 17.15 3.23
CA GLU A 441 28.83 16.67 2.41
C GLU A 441 29.87 17.78 2.25
N ASP A 442 31.15 17.41 2.36
CA ASP A 442 32.23 18.32 2.00
C ASP A 442 32.71 18.17 0.55
N THR A 443 33.50 19.14 0.09
CA THR A 443 34.10 19.12 -1.26
C THR A 443 35.09 17.97 -1.50
N GLN A 444 35.51 17.26 -0.45
CA GLN A 444 36.39 16.09 -0.51
C GLN A 444 35.60 14.77 -0.58
N GLY A 445 34.26 14.82 -0.52
CA GLY A 445 33.37 13.68 -0.55
C GLY A 445 33.15 13.03 0.82
N THR A 446 33.53 13.68 1.92
CA THR A 446 33.21 13.22 3.27
C THR A 446 31.75 13.50 3.58
N ILE A 447 31.03 12.46 4.00
CA ILE A 447 29.60 12.52 4.32
C ILE A 447 29.43 12.44 5.84
N VAL A 448 28.61 13.32 6.41
CA VAL A 448 28.23 13.32 7.83
C VAL A 448 26.72 13.20 7.94
N SER A 449 26.27 12.20 8.70
CA SER A 449 24.86 12.04 9.05
C SER A 449 24.41 13.14 10.02
N GLU A 450 23.12 13.46 10.00
CA GLU A 450 22.50 14.46 10.87
C GLU A 450 22.85 14.30 12.39
N PRO A 451 22.82 13.10 13.00
CA PRO A 451 23.21 12.92 14.41
C PRO A 451 24.63 13.41 14.70
N SER A 452 25.61 12.90 13.93
CA SER A 452 27.02 13.25 14.06
C SER A 452 27.31 14.72 13.71
N PHE A 453 26.49 15.32 12.85
CA PHE A 453 26.58 16.75 12.58
C PHE A 453 26.14 17.56 13.80
N PHE A 454 24.99 17.22 14.40
CA PHE A 454 24.48 17.91 15.59
C PHE A 454 25.40 17.76 16.81
N GLU A 455 26.06 16.61 16.98
CA GLU A 455 27.11 16.42 17.99
C GLU A 455 28.29 17.39 17.82
N LYS A 456 28.71 17.66 16.58
CA LYS A 456 29.83 18.59 16.30
C LYS A 456 29.45 20.03 16.61
N VAL A 457 28.28 20.47 16.14
CA VAL A 457 27.81 21.86 16.35
C VAL A 457 27.41 22.13 17.79
N ALA A 458 27.10 21.09 18.58
CA ALA A 458 26.80 21.25 20.00
C ALA A 458 27.93 21.92 20.80
N ASN A 459 29.18 21.87 20.32
CA ASN A 459 30.32 22.51 20.99
C ASN A 459 30.51 23.99 20.60
N LEU A 460 29.75 24.50 19.62
CA LEU A 460 29.87 25.85 19.11
C LEU A 460 28.82 26.74 19.77
N GLU A 461 29.26 27.73 20.55
CA GLU A 461 28.34 28.62 21.26
C GLU A 461 27.46 29.43 20.29
N THR A 462 28.05 29.89 19.18
CA THR A 462 27.37 30.62 18.09
C THR A 462 26.32 29.80 17.34
N ALA A 463 26.38 28.46 17.40
CA ALA A 463 25.39 27.60 16.74
C ALA A 463 24.04 27.59 17.48
N THR A 464 24.05 27.82 18.79
CA THR A 464 22.85 27.67 19.66
C THR A 464 21.67 28.50 19.17
N THR A 465 21.89 29.78 18.88
CA THR A 465 20.83 30.67 18.38
C THR A 465 20.33 30.27 16.98
N ILE A 466 21.21 29.74 16.13
CA ILE A 466 20.82 29.27 14.80
C ILE A 466 19.95 28.01 14.93
N ILE A 467 20.31 27.07 15.81
CA ILE A 467 19.53 25.87 16.10
C ILE A 467 18.16 26.22 16.68
N GLN A 468 18.09 27.18 17.61
CA GLN A 468 16.82 27.66 18.13
C GLN A 468 15.93 28.21 17.00
N ASN A 469 16.44 29.11 16.17
CA ASN A 469 15.69 29.69 15.05
C ASN A 469 15.26 28.63 14.02
N LEU A 470 16.10 27.63 13.77
CA LEU A 470 15.80 26.48 12.91
C LEU A 470 14.58 25.71 13.42
N ILE A 471 14.58 25.35 14.72
CA ILE A 471 13.49 24.61 15.36
C ILE A 471 12.21 25.45 15.38
N GLU A 472 12.29 26.73 15.75
CA GLU A 472 11.12 27.61 15.77
C GLU A 472 10.49 27.75 14.37
N LYS A 473 11.32 27.84 13.34
CA LYS A 473 10.86 27.90 11.95
C LYS A 473 10.22 26.60 11.49
N PHE A 474 10.76 25.46 11.92
CA PHE A 474 10.14 24.16 11.69
C PHE A 474 8.78 24.08 12.37
N CYS A 475 8.66 24.54 13.63
CA CYS A 475 7.39 24.52 14.34
C CYS A 475 6.32 25.48 13.76
N ASP A 476 6.72 26.44 12.92
CA ASP A 476 5.77 27.28 12.17
C ASP A 476 5.14 26.54 10.98
N TYR A 477 5.74 25.42 10.53
CA TYR A 477 5.28 24.71 9.34
C TYR A 477 4.01 23.89 9.64
N PRO A 478 2.87 24.13 8.95
CA PRO A 478 1.59 23.51 9.31
C PRO A 478 1.57 21.98 9.28
N LYS A 479 2.47 21.36 8.51
CA LYS A 479 2.59 19.89 8.40
C LYS A 479 3.78 19.33 9.17
N ALA A 480 4.43 20.10 10.05
CA ALA A 480 5.60 19.66 10.81
C ALA A 480 5.36 18.34 11.58
N LYS A 481 4.16 18.14 12.11
CA LYS A 481 3.75 16.90 12.80
C LYS A 481 3.82 15.63 11.95
N TYR A 482 3.83 15.76 10.63
CA TYR A 482 3.88 14.64 9.69
C TYR A 482 5.28 14.45 9.08
N LEU A 483 6.29 15.18 9.56
CA LEU A 483 7.66 15.08 9.06
C LEU A 483 8.54 14.25 9.97
N TYR A 484 9.05 13.17 9.40
CA TYR A 484 9.90 12.19 10.07
C TYR A 484 11.28 12.15 9.45
N ARG A 485 12.29 11.82 10.24
CA ARG A 485 13.61 11.45 9.72
C ARG A 485 13.59 9.98 9.25
N ASN A 486 12.96 9.10 10.03
CA ASN A 486 12.74 7.69 9.74
C ASN A 486 11.53 7.16 10.55
N GLU A 487 11.27 5.85 10.53
CA GLU A 487 10.11 5.22 11.17
C GLU A 487 10.01 5.44 12.70
N GLN A 488 11.10 5.84 13.37
CA GLN A 488 11.18 5.97 14.83
C GLN A 488 11.57 7.37 15.31
N GLU A 489 11.84 8.29 14.39
CA GLU A 489 12.42 9.59 14.69
C GLU A 489 11.69 10.69 13.93
N THR A 490 11.20 11.69 14.66
CA THR A 490 10.66 12.92 14.05
C THR A 490 11.79 13.79 13.50
N ALA A 491 11.47 14.65 12.51
CA ALA A 491 12.47 15.49 11.88
C ALA A 491 13.08 16.50 12.88
N LEU A 492 14.39 16.76 12.78
CA LEU A 492 15.16 17.65 13.66
C LEU A 492 15.27 17.24 15.14
N CYS A 493 14.91 16.01 15.51
CA CYS A 493 14.97 15.53 16.91
C CYS A 493 16.39 15.66 17.53
N TYR A 494 17.44 15.46 16.74
CA TYR A 494 18.83 15.66 17.17
C TYR A 494 19.18 17.13 17.43
N ALA A 495 18.63 18.06 16.65
CA ALA A 495 18.78 19.50 16.89
C ALA A 495 18.17 19.90 18.24
N VAL A 496 17.00 19.33 18.54
CA VAL A 496 16.25 19.56 19.79
C VAL A 496 16.97 18.96 20.98
N LEU A 497 17.54 17.76 20.85
CA LEU A 497 18.38 17.15 21.89
C LEU A 497 19.63 17.99 22.19
N VAL A 498 20.24 18.61 21.18
CA VAL A 498 21.35 19.54 21.40
C VAL A 498 20.87 20.80 22.12
N LEU A 499 19.74 21.37 21.71
CA LEU A 499 19.20 22.59 22.31
C LEU A 499 18.73 22.37 23.76
N SER A 500 18.14 21.22 24.08
CA SER A 500 17.69 20.90 25.45
C SER A 500 18.84 20.92 26.46
N LYS A 501 20.05 20.61 26.00
CA LYS A 501 21.29 20.61 26.79
C LYS A 501 21.91 21.99 27.00
N LYS A 502 21.33 23.08 26.47
CA LYS A 502 21.94 24.43 26.49
C LYS A 502 21.50 25.33 27.64
N GLY A 503 20.36 25.07 28.29
CA GLY A 503 19.92 25.87 29.44
C GLY A 503 18.42 26.06 29.52
N LYS A 504 17.96 26.65 30.64
CA LYS A 504 16.54 26.88 30.95
C LYS A 504 15.89 27.85 29.96
N GLU A 505 16.64 28.79 29.43
CA GLU A 505 16.18 29.81 28.49
C GLU A 505 15.70 29.24 27.15
N PHE A 506 16.15 28.04 26.77
CA PHE A 506 15.74 27.37 25.53
C PHE A 506 14.62 26.34 25.72
N LEU A 507 14.23 26.07 26.98
CA LEU A 507 13.16 25.12 27.30
C LEU A 507 11.84 25.44 26.56
N PRO A 508 11.38 26.71 26.44
CA PRO A 508 10.15 27.01 25.71
C PRO A 508 10.18 26.55 24.24
N THR A 509 11.32 26.69 23.55
CA THR A 509 11.48 26.23 22.16
C THR A 509 11.44 24.70 22.07
N VAL A 510 12.09 24.01 23.01
CA VAL A 510 12.06 22.54 23.10
C VAL A 510 10.63 22.05 23.32
N LEU A 511 9.90 22.61 24.29
CA LEU A 511 8.52 22.23 24.57
C LEU A 511 7.57 22.57 23.42
N ARG A 512 7.79 23.69 22.73
CA ARG A 512 7.03 24.03 21.51
C ARG A 512 7.24 22.99 20.41
N TYR A 513 8.46 22.48 20.25
CA TYR A 513 8.73 21.38 19.33
C TYR A 513 7.97 20.11 19.72
N LEU A 514 8.04 19.69 20.98
CA LEU A 514 7.31 18.51 21.48
C LEU A 514 5.80 18.63 21.27
N ALA A 515 5.25 19.83 21.45
CA ALA A 515 3.83 20.11 21.19
C ALA A 515 3.47 20.16 19.69
N THR A 516 4.46 20.21 18.80
CA THR A 516 4.25 20.31 17.34
C THR A 516 4.38 18.97 16.64
N ILE A 517 5.18 18.04 17.15
CA ILE A 517 5.43 16.74 16.52
C ILE A 517 4.40 15.68 16.95
N ASP A 518 4.37 14.57 16.23
CA ASP A 518 3.63 13.37 16.63
C ASP A 518 4.43 12.59 17.68
N LEU A 519 4.17 12.86 18.96
CA LEU A 519 4.87 12.20 20.07
C LEU A 519 4.51 10.72 20.22
N ASP A 520 3.32 10.30 19.79
CA ASP A 520 2.85 8.92 19.98
C ASP A 520 3.64 7.92 19.13
N HIS A 521 4.26 8.41 18.05
CA HIS A 521 5.08 7.61 17.13
C HIS A 521 6.58 7.95 17.18
N ASP A 522 7.02 8.84 18.07
CA ASP A 522 8.43 9.26 18.19
C ASP A 522 9.16 8.54 19.34
N VAL A 523 9.78 7.41 19.02
CA VAL A 523 10.56 6.61 19.98
C VAL A 523 11.76 7.40 20.51
N PHE A 524 12.47 8.11 19.64
CA PHE A 524 13.71 8.79 20.02
C PHE A 524 13.49 9.90 21.06
N THR A 525 12.47 10.73 20.85
CA THR A 525 12.16 11.82 21.78
C THR A 525 11.78 11.28 23.16
N ILE A 526 11.01 10.20 23.21
CA ILE A 526 10.62 9.50 24.43
C ILE A 526 11.83 8.90 25.15
N GLU A 527 12.79 8.34 24.42
CA GLU A 527 13.97 7.69 25.02
C GLU A 527 15.11 8.65 25.39
N HIS A 528 15.20 9.82 24.77
CA HIS A 528 16.37 10.70 24.92
C HIS A 528 16.07 12.13 25.35
N VAL A 529 15.05 12.77 24.78
CA VAL A 529 14.76 14.17 25.08
C VAL A 529 13.97 14.28 26.38
N ILE A 530 12.86 13.55 26.50
CA ILE A 530 11.99 13.60 27.70
C ILE A 530 12.74 13.17 28.96
N PRO A 531 13.51 12.06 28.97
CA PRO A 531 14.25 11.65 30.16
C PRO A 531 15.33 12.67 30.57
N TYR A 532 15.93 13.37 29.60
CA TYR A 532 16.84 14.47 29.89
C TYR A 532 16.11 15.64 30.58
N LEU A 533 14.92 16.01 30.09
CA LEU A 533 14.11 17.07 30.70
C LEU A 533 13.74 16.71 32.15
N ASP A 534 13.29 15.47 32.39
CA ASP A 534 12.92 14.96 33.72
C ASP A 534 14.10 14.95 34.70
N ALA A 535 15.30 14.63 34.22
CA ALA A 535 16.50 14.64 35.04
C ALA A 535 17.01 16.06 35.37
N THR A 536 16.69 17.04 34.53
CA THR A 536 17.28 18.39 34.58
C THR A 536 16.35 19.42 35.20
N TYR A 537 15.04 19.30 35.00
CA TYR A 537 14.04 20.28 35.38
C TYR A 537 13.00 19.67 36.33
N GLU A 538 12.51 20.48 37.27
CA GLU A 538 11.40 20.05 38.13
C GLU A 538 10.12 19.91 37.29
N ARG A 539 9.37 18.82 37.46
CA ARG A 539 8.10 18.57 36.73
C ARG A 539 7.17 19.78 36.77
N ALA A 540 7.03 20.42 37.93
CA ALA A 540 6.20 21.62 38.09
C ALA A 540 6.60 22.78 37.15
N PHE A 541 7.90 22.96 36.92
CA PHE A 541 8.43 23.98 36.01
C PHE A 541 8.13 23.63 34.54
N VAL A 542 8.25 22.36 34.17
CA VAL A 542 7.88 21.87 32.82
C VAL A 542 6.38 22.05 32.57
N MET A 543 5.54 21.67 33.54
CA MET A 543 4.08 21.84 33.46
C MET A 543 3.66 23.31 33.33
N GLU A 544 4.29 24.23 34.07
CA GLU A 544 3.97 25.66 33.98
C GLU A 544 4.24 26.21 32.57
N ASN A 545 5.33 25.77 31.93
CA ASN A 545 5.62 26.16 30.55
C ASN A 545 4.66 25.50 29.55
N LEU A 546 4.35 24.21 29.71
CA LEU A 546 3.42 23.50 28.82
C LEU A 546 2.01 24.11 28.85
N LYS A 547 1.51 24.54 30.01
CA LYS A 547 0.23 25.26 30.14
C LYS A 547 0.12 26.50 29.26
N ILE A 548 1.25 27.14 28.94
CA ILE A 548 1.31 28.32 28.08
C ILE A 548 1.39 27.91 26.60
N ILE A 549 2.01 26.77 26.31
CA ILE A 549 2.37 26.33 24.95
C ILE A 549 1.28 25.46 24.33
N SER A 550 0.83 24.41 25.03
CA SER A 550 -0.12 23.42 24.51
C SER A 550 -0.76 22.62 25.64
N GLU A 551 -2.09 22.64 25.70
CA GLU A 551 -2.88 21.82 26.62
C GLU A 551 -2.78 20.33 26.27
N ASP A 552 -2.89 19.97 24.99
CA ASP A 552 -2.76 18.58 24.51
C ASP A 552 -1.40 17.96 24.90
N CYS A 553 -0.31 18.71 24.73
CA CYS A 553 1.03 18.22 25.10
C CYS A 553 1.17 18.12 26.63
N LEU A 554 0.53 18.99 27.40
CA LEU A 554 0.48 18.87 28.86
C LEU A 554 -0.23 17.58 29.29
N GLU A 555 -1.40 17.28 28.72
CA GLU A 555 -2.14 16.05 29.01
C GLU A 555 -1.30 14.80 28.72
N TRP A 556 -0.58 14.81 27.58
CA TRP A 556 0.33 13.73 27.22
C TRP A 556 1.43 13.53 28.29
N PHE A 557 2.07 14.61 28.74
CA PHE A 557 3.10 14.54 29.79
C PHE A 557 2.55 14.05 31.13
N GLU A 558 1.34 14.49 31.50
CA GLU A 558 0.66 14.03 32.71
C GLU A 558 0.38 12.52 32.65
N PHE A 559 -0.05 12.00 31.50
CA PHE A 559 -0.24 10.56 31.28
C PHE A 559 1.09 9.80 31.34
N TYR A 560 2.11 10.26 30.61
CA TYR A 560 3.45 9.66 30.61
C TYR A 560 4.03 9.52 32.02
N TRP A 561 3.95 10.58 32.84
CA TRP A 561 4.46 10.52 34.21
C TRP A 561 3.65 9.60 35.12
N GLN A 562 2.33 9.48 34.90
CA GLN A 562 1.50 8.52 35.64
C GLN A 562 1.94 7.08 35.36
N GLU A 563 2.14 6.72 34.09
CA GLU A 563 2.63 5.39 33.69
C GLU A 563 4.02 5.11 34.27
N MET A 564 4.96 6.06 34.15
CA MET A 564 6.32 5.93 34.70
C MET A 564 6.36 5.75 36.22
N ASP A 565 5.43 6.37 36.95
CA ASP A 565 5.35 6.26 38.40
C ASP A 565 4.64 4.95 38.82
N ALA A 566 3.73 4.42 37.99
CA ALA A 566 3.10 3.12 38.18
C ALA A 566 4.08 1.95 38.02
N ASP A 567 5.00 2.02 37.06
CA ASP A 567 6.04 1.00 36.82
C ASP A 567 7.14 0.95 37.89
N LYS A 568 7.16 1.91 38.83
CA LYS A 568 8.12 1.97 39.95
C LYS A 568 7.58 1.35 41.25
N ILE A 569 6.36 0.81 41.24
CA ILE A 569 5.72 0.10 42.37
C ILE A 569 5.83 -1.41 42.15
#